data_AF-A0A3E1P7Q9-F1
#
_entry.id   AF-A0A3E1P7Q9-F1
#
_cell.length_a   1.000
_cell.length_b   1.000
_cell.length_c   1.000
_cell.angle_alpha   90.00
_cell.angle_beta   90.00
_cell.angle_gamma   90.00
#
_symmetry.space_group_name_H-M   'P 1'
#
loop_
_entity.id
_entity.type
_entity.pdbx_description
1 polymer ?
#
loop_
_entity_poly.entity_id
_entity_poly.type
_entity_poly.pdbx_seq_one_letter_code
_entity_poly.pdbx_strand_id
1 'polypeptide(L)'
;MLLCLHSSIFAQSSANKTHADTLWSSVSRNLYDAQNKLYYETTNKEKNENPHSYLWPLCGLIQAANEMEAIHPGKHYMPTVITAINAYYDKKAPAPGYDSYVVKEKGGDRFYDDNQWIAIAYLDAYKRTKKKWYLEKATEIYKFMMTGFDTVSGGGLYWKEGDKGGKNTCSNGPGILVALQLYDATKQKSYLDTALLLYNWVNKYLQAPEGFYYDMIHVPSLRIDSATYTYNAGTMLEANVKLYHITKDKHYLEAAQHIAAGSYAHFFRQGRFPYSYWFNAVLLRGYEALYAVDGNRQYINAMQEDADKVWASESDQSGLVGRKTDKDLLGQTGMMEIYARLARIK
;
A
#
# COMPACT_ATOMS: atom_id res chain seq x y z
N MET A 1 7.61 36.67 -4.78
CA MET A 1 6.71 35.49 -4.87
C MET A 1 7.44 34.17 -4.68
N LEU A 2 8.62 33.95 -5.29
CA LEU A 2 9.41 32.71 -5.07
C LEU A 2 9.85 32.49 -3.61
N LEU A 3 10.32 33.53 -2.89
CA LEU A 3 10.76 33.37 -1.48
C LEU A 3 9.62 32.94 -0.54
N CYS A 4 8.40 33.45 -0.73
CA CYS A 4 7.24 33.10 0.09
C CYS A 4 6.76 31.66 -0.16
N LEU A 5 6.85 31.17 -1.41
CA LEU A 5 6.51 29.79 -1.78
C LEU A 5 7.52 28.78 -1.21
N HIS A 6 8.82 29.12 -1.18
CA HIS A 6 9.85 28.25 -0.61
C HIS A 6 9.72 28.16 0.93
N SER A 7 9.37 29.26 1.61
CA SER A 7 9.13 29.23 3.06
C SER A 7 7.90 28.42 3.46
N SER A 8 6.84 28.40 2.64
CA SER A 8 5.61 27.65 2.94
C SER A 8 5.79 26.14 2.74
N ILE A 9 6.51 25.71 1.69
CA ILE A 9 6.80 24.29 1.43
C ILE A 9 7.69 23.72 2.54
N PHE A 10 8.71 24.46 2.98
CA PHE A 10 9.59 24.02 4.05
C PHE A 10 8.84 23.85 5.39
N ALA A 11 7.98 24.82 5.74
CA ALA A 11 7.15 24.72 6.95
C ALA A 11 6.21 23.51 6.90
N GLN A 12 5.60 23.23 5.74
CA GLN A 12 4.71 22.10 5.55
C GLN A 12 5.43 20.75 5.60
N SER A 13 6.59 20.63 4.94
CA SER A 13 7.46 19.45 5.03
C SER A 13 7.86 19.17 6.49
N SER A 14 8.22 20.20 7.25
CA SER A 14 8.52 20.08 8.68
C SER A 14 7.31 19.63 9.50
N ALA A 15 6.12 20.17 9.26
CA ALA A 15 4.90 19.79 9.97
C ALA A 15 4.53 18.32 9.72
N ASN A 16 4.53 17.90 8.44
CA ASN A 16 4.28 16.51 8.06
C ASN A 16 5.26 15.55 8.74
N LYS A 17 6.55 15.89 8.80
CA LYS A 17 7.56 15.09 9.49
C LYS A 17 7.22 14.94 10.98
N THR A 18 6.85 16.03 11.65
CA THR A 18 6.40 16.00 13.05
C THR A 18 5.15 15.14 13.25
N HIS A 19 4.16 15.24 12.37
CA HIS A 19 2.94 14.42 12.46
C HIS A 19 3.26 12.91 12.33
N ALA A 20 4.14 12.54 11.40
CA ALA A 20 4.60 11.16 11.24
C ALA A 20 5.33 10.65 12.51
N ASP A 21 6.20 11.49 13.11
CA ASP A 21 6.91 11.18 14.36
C ASP A 21 5.97 10.99 15.56
N THR A 22 4.95 11.85 15.67
CA THR A 22 3.92 11.74 16.69
C THR A 22 3.15 10.43 16.53
N LEU A 23 2.66 10.12 15.32
CA LEU A 23 1.95 8.86 15.07
C LEU A 23 2.81 7.64 15.37
N TRP A 24 4.09 7.63 14.97
CA TRP A 24 4.97 6.49 15.26
C TRP A 24 5.09 6.25 16.76
N SER A 25 5.30 7.33 17.53
CA SER A 25 5.43 7.28 18.99
C SER A 25 4.12 6.88 19.67
N SER A 26 2.98 7.33 19.15
CA SER A 26 1.65 6.99 19.68
C SER A 26 1.22 5.56 19.34
N VAL A 27 1.53 5.05 18.15
CA VAL A 27 1.35 3.62 17.81
C VAL A 27 2.22 2.76 18.71
N SER A 28 3.50 3.11 18.88
CA SER A 28 4.44 2.36 19.74
C SER A 28 4.00 2.30 21.20
N ARG A 29 3.27 3.32 21.67
CA ARG A 29 2.78 3.41 23.06
C ARG A 29 1.45 2.69 23.29
N ASN A 30 0.52 2.85 22.35
CA ASN A 30 -0.87 2.46 22.57
C ASN A 30 -1.25 1.13 21.89
N LEU A 31 -0.54 0.76 20.81
CA LEU A 31 -0.91 -0.36 19.94
C LEU A 31 0.17 -1.45 19.86
N TYR A 32 1.37 -1.23 20.39
CA TYR A 32 2.42 -2.25 20.41
C TYR A 32 2.40 -3.05 21.73
N ASP A 33 2.34 -4.38 21.61
CA ASP A 33 2.57 -5.31 22.71
C ASP A 33 4.06 -5.66 22.77
N ALA A 34 4.77 -4.99 23.69
CA ALA A 34 6.20 -5.21 23.86
C ALA A 34 6.55 -6.60 24.43
N GLN A 35 5.63 -7.25 25.17
CA GLN A 35 5.84 -8.57 25.75
C GLN A 35 5.84 -9.63 24.67
N ASN A 36 4.86 -9.57 23.76
CA ASN A 36 4.70 -10.54 22.68
C ASN A 36 5.40 -10.13 21.38
N LYS A 37 5.87 -8.88 21.29
CA LYS A 37 6.44 -8.25 20.08
C LYS A 37 5.46 -8.26 18.90
N LEU A 38 4.19 -8.00 19.22
CA LEU A 38 3.06 -7.97 18.31
C LEU A 38 2.30 -6.65 18.44
N TYR A 39 1.25 -6.45 17.66
CA TYR A 39 0.43 -5.25 17.72
C TYR A 39 -1.02 -5.60 18.00
N TYR A 40 -1.73 -4.71 18.69
CA TYR A 40 -3.18 -4.79 18.88
C TYR A 40 -3.91 -4.21 17.67
N GLU A 41 -5.10 -4.74 17.37
CA GLU A 41 -5.94 -4.26 16.27
C GLU A 41 -6.42 -2.83 16.52
N THR A 42 -6.88 -2.55 17.74
CA THR A 42 -7.34 -1.23 18.16
C THR A 42 -6.81 -0.85 19.55
N THR A 43 -6.93 0.43 19.90
CA THR A 43 -6.61 0.95 21.24
C THR A 43 -7.50 0.38 22.34
N ASN A 44 -8.68 -0.17 21.97
CA ASN A 44 -9.60 -0.79 22.91
C ASN A 44 -9.45 -2.31 22.88
N LYS A 45 -8.45 -2.78 23.62
CA LYS A 45 -8.01 -4.18 23.63
C LYS A 45 -9.12 -5.16 24.04
N GLU A 46 -10.00 -4.74 24.94
CA GLU A 46 -11.11 -5.57 25.44
C GLU A 46 -12.20 -5.80 24.37
N LYS A 47 -12.31 -4.91 23.39
CA LYS A 47 -13.25 -5.05 22.26
C LYS A 47 -12.64 -5.72 21.04
N ASN A 48 -11.33 -5.99 21.05
CA ASN A 48 -10.71 -6.68 19.94
C ASN A 48 -11.21 -8.13 19.91
N GLU A 49 -11.55 -8.62 18.71
CA GLU A 49 -11.95 -10.02 18.51
C GLU A 49 -10.82 -10.98 18.92
N ASN A 50 -9.57 -10.55 18.74
CA ASN A 50 -8.39 -11.38 18.98
C ASN A 50 -7.37 -10.65 19.87
N PRO A 51 -6.45 -11.40 20.53
CA PRO A 51 -5.40 -10.82 21.36
C PRO A 51 -4.50 -9.83 20.60
N HIS A 52 -4.25 -10.08 19.32
CA HIS A 52 -3.41 -9.25 18.46
C HIS A 52 -4.12 -8.91 17.15
N SER A 53 -3.49 -8.06 16.35
CA SER A 53 -4.00 -7.60 15.07
C SER A 53 -3.98 -8.69 14.01
N TYR A 54 -4.87 -8.60 13.05
CA TYR A 54 -4.71 -9.31 11.78
C TYR A 54 -3.46 -8.82 11.03
N LEU A 55 -3.05 -9.51 9.97
CA LEU A 55 -1.85 -9.14 9.21
C LEU A 55 -2.01 -7.82 8.44
N TRP A 56 -3.20 -7.51 7.96
CA TRP A 56 -3.45 -6.38 7.08
C TRP A 56 -3.00 -5.01 7.65
N PRO A 57 -3.28 -4.65 8.93
CA PRO A 57 -2.69 -3.46 9.54
C PRO A 57 -1.14 -3.44 9.55
N LEU A 58 -0.49 -4.59 9.67
CA LEU A 58 0.98 -4.70 9.61
C LEU A 58 1.50 -4.50 8.19
N CYS A 59 0.72 -4.81 7.14
CA CYS A 59 1.04 -4.48 5.76
C CYS A 59 1.15 -2.96 5.53
N GLY A 60 0.27 -2.17 6.17
CA GLY A 60 0.40 -0.71 6.22
C GLY A 60 1.60 -0.26 7.05
N LEU A 61 1.77 -0.85 8.24
CA LEU A 61 2.82 -0.46 9.17
C LEU A 61 4.24 -0.69 8.60
N ILE A 62 4.46 -1.77 7.85
CA ILE A 62 5.79 -2.05 7.28
C ILE A 62 6.18 -1.05 6.19
N GLN A 63 5.22 -0.58 5.37
CA GLN A 63 5.47 0.50 4.45
C GLN A 63 5.71 1.81 5.21
N ALA A 64 4.86 2.15 6.18
CA ALA A 64 5.05 3.36 6.99
C ALA A 64 6.43 3.36 7.67
N ALA A 65 6.89 2.22 8.21
CA ALA A 65 8.22 2.07 8.77
C ALA A 65 9.33 2.29 7.72
N ASN A 66 9.16 1.82 6.49
CA ASN A 66 10.10 2.12 5.40
C ASN A 66 10.16 3.63 5.10
N GLU A 67 9.02 4.30 5.04
CA GLU A 67 8.96 5.76 4.80
C GLU A 67 9.57 6.54 5.98
N MET A 68 9.33 6.12 7.23
CA MET A 68 9.97 6.68 8.42
C MET A 68 11.49 6.59 8.37
N GLU A 69 12.05 5.46 7.93
CA GLU A 69 13.49 5.33 7.73
C GLU A 69 14.02 6.21 6.58
N ALA A 70 13.20 6.55 5.59
CA ALA A 70 13.58 7.46 4.51
C ALA A 70 13.67 8.91 4.99
N ILE A 71 12.77 9.35 5.87
CA ILE A 71 12.78 10.70 6.46
C ILE A 71 13.71 10.84 7.69
N HIS A 72 14.21 9.73 8.22
CA HIS A 72 15.19 9.68 9.32
C HIS A 72 16.37 8.75 9.02
N PRO A 73 17.32 9.19 8.17
CA PRO A 73 18.50 8.40 7.86
C PRO A 73 19.25 7.92 9.12
N GLY A 74 19.54 6.61 9.18
CA GLY A 74 20.24 5.98 10.30
C GLY A 74 19.34 5.46 11.43
N LYS A 75 18.03 5.76 11.42
CA LYS A 75 17.06 5.08 12.30
C LYS A 75 16.61 3.75 11.68
N HIS A 76 16.13 2.85 12.54
CA HIS A 76 15.70 1.50 12.16
C HIS A 76 14.31 1.23 12.72
N TYR A 77 13.29 1.40 11.87
CA TYR A 77 11.89 1.25 12.21
C TYR A 77 11.34 -0.10 11.71
N MET A 78 11.79 -0.56 10.54
CA MET A 78 11.31 -1.82 9.94
C MET A 78 11.61 -3.07 10.77
N PRO A 79 12.76 -3.23 11.45
CA PRO A 79 13.07 -4.48 12.16
C PRO A 79 12.04 -4.90 13.22
N THR A 80 11.46 -3.94 13.94
CA THR A 80 10.40 -4.21 14.93
C THR A 80 9.15 -4.76 14.25
N VAL A 81 8.73 -4.14 13.14
CA VAL A 81 7.56 -4.56 12.38
C VAL A 81 7.78 -5.92 11.70
N ILE A 82 8.97 -6.15 11.15
CA ILE A 82 9.37 -7.44 10.57
C ILE A 82 9.31 -8.55 11.63
N THR A 83 9.73 -8.26 12.86
CA THR A 83 9.66 -9.23 13.97
C THR A 83 8.21 -9.65 14.22
N ALA A 84 7.26 -8.70 14.22
CA ALA A 84 5.84 -9.01 14.35
C ALA A 84 5.31 -9.80 13.13
N ILE A 85 5.59 -9.35 11.90
CA ILE A 85 5.19 -10.03 10.65
C ILE A 85 5.68 -11.49 10.60
N ASN A 86 6.89 -11.77 11.11
CA ASN A 86 7.43 -13.14 11.12
C ASN A 86 6.61 -14.11 12.00
N ALA A 87 5.77 -13.63 12.92
CA ALA A 87 4.85 -14.47 13.70
C ALA A 87 3.67 -15.00 12.87
N TYR A 88 3.43 -14.43 11.69
CA TYR A 88 2.39 -14.81 10.73
C TYR A 88 2.93 -15.74 9.63
N TYR A 89 4.24 -16.05 9.63
CA TYR A 89 4.85 -16.84 8.57
C TYR A 89 4.43 -18.32 8.62
N ASP A 90 3.82 -18.81 7.55
CA ASP A 90 3.36 -20.19 7.37
C ASP A 90 4.06 -20.85 6.17
N LYS A 91 4.60 -22.05 6.38
CA LYS A 91 5.29 -22.87 5.37
C LYS A 91 4.37 -23.84 4.63
N LYS A 92 3.06 -23.81 4.91
CA LYS A 92 2.08 -24.72 4.30
C LYS A 92 2.17 -24.70 2.77
N ALA A 93 2.07 -25.89 2.17
CA ALA A 93 2.01 -26.06 0.73
C ALA A 93 0.84 -25.24 0.12
N PRO A 94 0.92 -24.80 -1.14
CA PRO A 94 1.95 -25.10 -2.14
C PRO A 94 3.23 -24.24 -2.04
N ALA A 95 3.21 -23.12 -1.32
CA ALA A 95 4.37 -22.26 -1.12
C ALA A 95 4.29 -21.53 0.23
N PRO A 96 5.43 -21.18 0.86
CA PRO A 96 5.42 -20.39 2.08
C PRO A 96 4.88 -18.98 1.85
N GLY A 97 4.12 -18.47 2.81
CA GLY A 97 3.52 -17.14 2.79
C GLY A 97 3.22 -16.66 4.21
N TYR A 98 2.50 -15.56 4.32
CA TYR A 98 2.05 -15.01 5.58
C TYR A 98 0.54 -15.21 5.73
N ASP A 99 0.16 -15.65 6.92
CA ASP A 99 -1.21 -15.93 7.34
C ASP A 99 -1.93 -14.67 7.81
N SER A 100 -3.25 -14.60 7.70
CA SER A 100 -4.01 -13.41 8.12
C SER A 100 -3.94 -13.18 9.62
N TYR A 101 -3.56 -14.20 10.38
CA TYR A 101 -3.45 -14.13 11.83
C TYR A 101 -2.22 -14.88 12.36
N VAL A 102 -1.83 -14.60 13.61
CA VAL A 102 -0.62 -15.15 14.23
C VAL A 102 -0.69 -16.68 14.27
N VAL A 103 0.29 -17.35 13.65
CA VAL A 103 0.31 -18.81 13.46
C VAL A 103 0.35 -19.56 14.80
N LYS A 104 1.10 -19.04 15.78
CA LYS A 104 1.22 -19.66 17.12
C LYS A 104 -0.01 -19.48 18.00
N GLU A 105 -0.90 -18.57 17.64
CA GLU A 105 -2.16 -18.37 18.35
C GLU A 105 -3.20 -19.29 17.75
N LYS A 106 -3.88 -18.84 16.68
CA LYS A 106 -4.90 -19.65 15.99
C LYS A 106 -4.64 -19.84 14.50
N GLY A 107 -3.67 -19.12 13.92
CA GLY A 107 -3.55 -19.00 12.47
C GLY A 107 -4.80 -18.41 11.82
N GLY A 108 -4.84 -18.39 10.51
CA GLY A 108 -5.91 -17.78 9.74
C GLY A 108 -6.01 -18.33 8.32
N ASP A 109 -6.55 -17.47 7.46
CA ASP A 109 -6.55 -17.68 6.02
C ASP A 109 -5.36 -16.95 5.39
N ARG A 110 -4.82 -17.45 4.28
CA ARG A 110 -3.76 -16.75 3.55
C ARG A 110 -4.34 -15.93 2.40
N PHE A 111 -4.08 -14.64 2.40
CA PHE A 111 -4.49 -13.73 1.34
C PHE A 111 -3.30 -13.33 0.47
N TYR A 112 -3.49 -13.34 -0.85
CA TYR A 112 -2.41 -13.04 -1.80
C TYR A 112 -2.01 -11.56 -1.75
N ASP A 113 -2.97 -10.66 -1.56
CA ASP A 113 -2.76 -9.21 -1.47
C ASP A 113 -2.00 -8.81 -0.20
N ASP A 114 -2.35 -9.34 0.97
CA ASP A 114 -1.59 -9.10 2.22
C ASP A 114 -0.10 -9.42 2.03
N ASN A 115 0.19 -10.57 1.41
CA ASN A 115 1.54 -10.98 1.08
C ASN A 115 2.20 -9.99 0.11
N GLN A 116 1.51 -9.58 -0.96
CA GLN A 116 2.03 -8.64 -1.95
C GLN A 116 2.38 -7.27 -1.35
N TRP A 117 1.58 -6.75 -0.41
CA TRP A 117 1.88 -5.48 0.27
C TRP A 117 3.19 -5.54 1.06
N ILE A 118 3.45 -6.66 1.73
CA ILE A 118 4.72 -6.91 2.42
C ILE A 118 5.88 -6.95 1.41
N ALA A 119 5.70 -7.64 0.27
CA ALA A 119 6.73 -7.70 -0.76
C ALA A 119 7.03 -6.32 -1.38
N ILE A 120 6.01 -5.48 -1.59
CA ILE A 120 6.20 -4.10 -2.07
C ILE A 120 7.07 -3.31 -1.09
N ALA A 121 6.75 -3.33 0.21
CA ALA A 121 7.54 -2.63 1.22
C ALA A 121 8.98 -3.15 1.33
N TYR A 122 9.18 -4.47 1.21
CA TYR A 122 10.52 -5.05 1.18
C TYR A 122 11.30 -4.64 -0.07
N LEU A 123 10.67 -4.59 -1.24
CA LEU A 123 11.33 -4.16 -2.49
C LEU A 123 11.67 -2.66 -2.47
N ASP A 124 10.85 -1.82 -1.85
CA ASP A 124 11.18 -0.41 -1.60
C ASP A 124 12.39 -0.27 -0.65
N ALA A 125 12.41 -1.05 0.43
CA ALA A 125 13.55 -1.12 1.35
C ALA A 125 14.81 -1.66 0.66
N TYR A 126 14.69 -2.64 -0.25
CA TYR A 126 15.80 -3.13 -1.07
C TYR A 126 16.32 -2.03 -1.99
N LYS A 127 15.44 -1.27 -2.65
CA LYS A 127 15.84 -0.16 -3.52
C LYS A 127 16.69 0.87 -2.76
N ARG A 128 16.29 1.20 -1.52
CA ARG A 128 16.98 2.16 -0.63
C ARG A 128 18.28 1.62 -0.01
N THR A 129 18.29 0.35 0.43
CA THR A 129 19.36 -0.18 1.28
C THR A 129 20.27 -1.21 0.61
N LYS A 130 19.82 -1.81 -0.51
CA LYS A 130 20.48 -2.92 -1.21
C LYS A 130 20.70 -4.19 -0.37
N LYS A 131 20.07 -4.32 0.81
CA LYS A 131 20.17 -5.52 1.65
C LYS A 131 19.44 -6.70 1.00
N LYS A 132 20.19 -7.74 0.62
CA LYS A 132 19.69 -8.91 -0.12
C LYS A 132 18.50 -9.63 0.53
N TRP A 133 18.46 -9.66 1.87
CA TRP A 133 17.37 -10.27 2.63
C TRP A 133 15.98 -9.79 2.19
N TYR A 134 15.82 -8.49 1.90
CA TYR A 134 14.54 -7.94 1.43
C TYR A 134 14.14 -8.50 0.06
N LEU A 135 15.10 -8.57 -0.88
CA LEU A 135 14.87 -9.12 -2.22
C LEU A 135 14.54 -10.61 -2.16
N GLU A 136 15.24 -11.36 -1.32
CA GLU A 136 15.01 -12.79 -1.10
C GLU A 136 13.59 -13.04 -0.56
N LYS A 137 13.16 -12.26 0.44
CA LYS A 137 11.82 -12.36 1.01
C LYS A 137 10.72 -11.96 0.03
N ALA A 138 10.91 -10.90 -0.73
CA ALA A 138 9.98 -10.53 -1.79
C ALA A 138 9.88 -11.59 -2.89
N THR A 139 11.00 -12.26 -3.22
CA THR A 139 11.02 -13.37 -4.19
C THR A 139 10.29 -14.61 -3.68
N GLU A 140 10.37 -14.90 -2.38
CA GLU A 140 9.58 -15.98 -1.73
C GLU A 140 8.08 -15.67 -1.80
N ILE A 141 7.68 -14.45 -1.43
CA ILE A 141 6.29 -14.00 -1.55
C ILE A 141 5.78 -14.07 -2.99
N TYR A 142 6.59 -13.68 -3.98
CA TYR A 142 6.22 -13.78 -5.39
C TYR A 142 5.87 -15.22 -5.80
N LYS A 143 6.60 -16.21 -5.28
CA LYS A 143 6.28 -17.64 -5.54
C LYS A 143 4.92 -18.00 -4.97
N PHE A 144 4.61 -17.57 -3.74
CA PHE A 144 3.29 -17.78 -3.15
C PHE A 144 2.17 -17.07 -3.92
N MET A 145 2.37 -15.80 -4.26
CA MET A 145 1.47 -15.02 -5.10
C MET A 145 1.08 -15.78 -6.38
N MET A 146 2.06 -16.34 -7.10
CA MET A 146 1.80 -17.03 -8.36
C MET A 146 1.04 -18.34 -8.22
N THR A 147 0.88 -18.89 -7.02
CA THR A 147 -0.03 -20.03 -6.77
C THR A 147 -1.50 -19.62 -6.85
N GLY A 148 -1.79 -18.33 -6.74
CA GLY A 148 -3.12 -17.75 -6.90
C GLY A 148 -3.48 -17.45 -8.35
N PHE A 149 -2.58 -17.68 -9.32
CA PHE A 149 -2.86 -17.45 -10.73
C PHE A 149 -3.50 -18.67 -11.38
N ASP A 150 -4.50 -18.44 -12.23
CA ASP A 150 -4.90 -19.40 -13.27
C ASP A 150 -5.47 -18.66 -14.50
N THR A 151 -5.83 -19.42 -15.53
CA THR A 151 -6.39 -18.89 -16.78
C THR A 151 -7.92 -18.78 -16.79
N VAL A 152 -8.61 -19.14 -15.69
CA VAL A 152 -10.06 -18.92 -15.56
C VAL A 152 -10.33 -17.41 -15.60
N SER A 153 -11.42 -16.99 -16.25
CA SER A 153 -11.71 -15.58 -16.57
C SER A 153 -10.64 -14.88 -17.43
N GLY A 154 -9.83 -15.66 -18.18
CA GLY A 154 -8.81 -15.15 -19.09
C GLY A 154 -7.49 -14.78 -18.43
N GLY A 155 -7.27 -15.18 -17.16
CA GLY A 155 -6.08 -14.83 -16.39
C GLY A 155 -6.43 -14.27 -15.01
N GLY A 156 -5.46 -13.63 -14.37
CA GLY A 156 -5.63 -12.95 -13.09
C GLY A 156 -5.42 -13.83 -11.86
N LEU A 157 -5.16 -13.16 -10.74
CA LEU A 157 -4.97 -13.72 -9.40
C LEU A 157 -6.28 -13.73 -8.62
N TYR A 158 -6.54 -14.80 -7.87
CA TYR A 158 -7.55 -14.79 -6.81
C TYR A 158 -7.11 -13.90 -5.64
N TRP A 159 -8.04 -13.60 -4.73
CA TRP A 159 -7.75 -12.79 -3.55
C TRP A 159 -7.26 -13.64 -2.36
N LYS A 160 -7.98 -14.71 -2.05
CA LYS A 160 -7.72 -15.61 -0.93
C LYS A 160 -7.29 -16.99 -1.42
N GLU A 161 -6.32 -17.60 -0.74
CA GLU A 161 -5.91 -18.98 -1.04
C GLU A 161 -7.09 -19.96 -0.87
N GLY A 162 -7.29 -20.81 -1.87
CA GLY A 162 -8.35 -21.82 -1.87
C GLY A 162 -9.74 -21.28 -2.22
N ASP A 163 -9.95 -19.97 -2.20
CA ASP A 163 -11.19 -19.34 -2.67
C ASP A 163 -11.10 -19.03 -4.17
N LYS A 164 -12.07 -19.55 -4.93
CA LYS A 164 -12.15 -19.41 -6.38
C LYS A 164 -13.36 -18.59 -6.84
N GLY A 165 -14.01 -17.85 -5.93
CA GLY A 165 -15.26 -17.11 -6.18
C GLY A 165 -15.08 -15.81 -6.98
N GLY A 166 -13.87 -15.28 -7.09
CA GLY A 166 -13.59 -14.09 -7.88
C GLY A 166 -12.14 -13.63 -7.87
N LYS A 167 -11.85 -12.68 -8.74
CA LYS A 167 -10.52 -12.10 -8.93
C LYS A 167 -10.60 -10.59 -8.85
N ASN A 168 -9.74 -9.99 -8.03
CA ASN A 168 -9.88 -8.61 -7.61
C ASN A 168 -8.73 -7.75 -8.16
N THR A 169 -8.99 -6.46 -8.37
CA THR A 169 -7.92 -5.48 -8.59
C THR A 169 -6.96 -5.47 -7.39
N CYS A 170 -7.45 -5.71 -6.17
CA CYS A 170 -6.65 -5.71 -4.94
C CYS A 170 -5.55 -6.77 -4.88
N SER A 171 -5.69 -7.90 -5.59
CA SER A 171 -4.64 -8.93 -5.68
C SER A 171 -3.88 -8.90 -7.01
N ASN A 172 -4.40 -8.23 -8.03
CA ASN A 172 -3.75 -8.13 -9.33
C ASN A 172 -2.89 -6.86 -9.47
N GLY A 173 -3.41 -5.70 -9.05
CA GLY A 173 -2.70 -4.41 -9.01
C GLY A 173 -1.38 -4.48 -8.24
N PRO A 174 -1.37 -4.84 -6.94
CA PRO A 174 -0.11 -4.99 -6.21
C PRO A 174 0.73 -6.17 -6.71
N GLY A 175 0.14 -7.23 -7.27
CA GLY A 175 0.88 -8.29 -7.95
C GLY A 175 1.71 -7.79 -9.15
N ILE A 176 1.16 -6.86 -9.93
CA ILE A 176 1.90 -6.16 -11.00
C ILE A 176 3.07 -5.37 -10.41
N LEU A 177 2.86 -4.62 -9.32
CA LEU A 177 3.92 -3.85 -8.67
C LEU A 177 5.06 -4.73 -8.15
N VAL A 178 4.74 -5.85 -7.50
CA VAL A 178 5.75 -6.84 -7.06
C VAL A 178 6.58 -7.32 -8.25
N ALA A 179 5.92 -7.73 -9.34
CA ALA A 179 6.57 -8.23 -10.54
C ALA A 179 7.46 -7.15 -11.21
N LEU A 180 6.96 -5.92 -11.38
CA LEU A 180 7.74 -4.80 -11.96
C LEU A 180 8.96 -4.46 -11.10
N GLN A 181 8.83 -4.47 -9.77
CA GLN A 181 9.93 -4.17 -8.85
C GLN A 181 10.97 -5.29 -8.81
N LEU A 182 10.56 -6.56 -8.91
CA LEU A 182 11.48 -7.68 -9.06
C LEU A 182 12.21 -7.63 -10.41
N TYR A 183 11.52 -7.26 -11.49
CA TYR A 183 12.18 -6.98 -12.76
C TYR A 183 13.18 -5.85 -12.61
N ASP A 184 12.84 -4.74 -11.96
CA ASP A 184 13.79 -3.63 -11.77
C ASP A 184 15.03 -4.06 -10.97
N ALA A 185 14.84 -4.87 -9.93
CA ALA A 185 15.92 -5.36 -9.08
C ALA A 185 16.83 -6.41 -9.74
N THR A 186 16.30 -7.27 -10.61
CA THR A 186 17.00 -8.46 -11.11
C THR A 186 17.23 -8.49 -12.61
N LYS A 187 16.48 -7.68 -13.36
CA LYS A 187 16.38 -7.67 -14.83
C LYS A 187 15.96 -9.01 -15.46
N GLN A 188 15.40 -9.93 -14.67
CA GLN A 188 14.89 -11.20 -15.19
C GLN A 188 13.56 -10.97 -15.92
N LYS A 189 13.56 -11.26 -17.23
CA LYS A 189 12.41 -11.00 -18.12
C LYS A 189 11.11 -11.66 -17.66
N SER A 190 11.18 -12.84 -17.02
CA SER A 190 10.01 -13.54 -16.49
C SER A 190 9.14 -12.69 -15.57
N TYR A 191 9.75 -11.82 -14.76
CA TYR A 191 8.99 -10.90 -13.90
C TYR A 191 8.27 -9.81 -14.71
N LEU A 192 8.88 -9.28 -15.77
CA LEU A 192 8.21 -8.33 -16.66
C LEU A 192 7.07 -9.00 -17.43
N ASP A 193 7.26 -10.25 -17.86
CA ASP A 193 6.23 -11.03 -18.55
C ASP A 193 5.01 -11.26 -17.64
N THR A 194 5.24 -11.61 -16.37
CA THR A 194 4.16 -11.70 -15.36
C THR A 194 3.49 -10.35 -15.12
N ALA A 195 4.25 -9.27 -14.99
CA ALA A 195 3.68 -7.93 -14.82
C ALA A 195 2.75 -7.57 -15.98
N LEU A 196 3.18 -7.77 -17.24
CA LEU A 196 2.38 -7.47 -18.42
C LEU A 196 1.16 -8.39 -18.55
N LEU A 197 1.29 -9.67 -18.18
CA LEU A 197 0.18 -10.62 -18.15
C LEU A 197 -0.95 -10.14 -17.22
N LEU A 198 -0.61 -9.76 -15.99
CA LEU A 198 -1.58 -9.27 -15.01
C LEU A 198 -2.10 -7.88 -15.40
N TYR A 199 -1.22 -6.98 -15.85
CA TYR A 199 -1.56 -5.63 -16.28
C TYR A 199 -2.59 -5.63 -17.41
N ASN A 200 -2.37 -6.44 -18.45
CA ASN A 200 -3.31 -6.54 -19.56
C ASN A 200 -4.66 -7.10 -19.10
N TRP A 201 -4.67 -8.05 -18.16
CA TRP A 201 -5.89 -8.61 -17.61
C TRP A 201 -6.69 -7.57 -16.81
N VAL A 202 -6.04 -6.83 -15.89
CA VAL A 202 -6.72 -5.79 -15.10
C VAL A 202 -7.29 -4.70 -16.00
N ASN A 203 -6.54 -4.21 -16.98
CA ASN A 203 -7.04 -3.17 -17.89
C ASN A 203 -8.18 -3.66 -18.78
N LYS A 204 -8.15 -4.92 -19.20
CA LYS A 204 -9.22 -5.49 -20.02
C LYS A 204 -10.55 -5.63 -19.27
N TYR A 205 -10.51 -6.05 -18.00
CA TYR A 205 -11.71 -6.45 -17.27
C TYR A 205 -12.18 -5.45 -16.22
N LEU A 206 -11.27 -4.67 -15.63
CA LEU A 206 -11.54 -3.90 -14.41
C LEU A 206 -11.24 -2.40 -14.54
N GLN A 207 -10.64 -1.94 -15.65
CA GLN A 207 -10.47 -0.50 -15.89
C GLN A 207 -11.80 0.14 -16.29
N ALA A 208 -12.24 1.13 -15.52
CA ALA A 208 -13.35 1.99 -15.90
C ALA A 208 -12.88 3.03 -16.94
N PRO A 209 -13.70 3.38 -17.94
CA PRO A 209 -13.34 4.38 -18.96
C PRO A 209 -12.88 5.73 -18.39
N GLU A 210 -13.38 6.11 -17.21
CA GLU A 210 -13.13 7.38 -16.55
C GLU A 210 -11.77 7.47 -15.84
N GLY A 211 -10.98 6.38 -15.77
CA GLY A 211 -9.64 6.40 -15.15
C GLY A 211 -9.61 5.98 -13.68
N PHE A 212 -10.52 5.09 -13.26
CA PHE A 212 -10.44 4.34 -12.00
C PHE A 212 -10.71 2.86 -12.26
N TYR A 213 -10.70 2.02 -11.22
CA TYR A 213 -10.79 0.57 -11.36
C TYR A 213 -11.89 -0.01 -10.49
N TYR A 214 -12.65 -0.94 -11.08
CA TYR A 214 -13.64 -1.76 -10.42
C TYR A 214 -12.96 -2.80 -9.51
N ASP A 215 -13.70 -3.29 -8.52
CA ASP A 215 -13.10 -4.11 -7.48
C ASP A 215 -12.79 -5.53 -7.94
N MET A 216 -13.75 -6.20 -8.58
CA MET A 216 -13.60 -7.61 -8.91
C MET A 216 -14.44 -8.10 -10.07
N ILE A 217 -14.03 -9.25 -10.61
CA ILE A 217 -14.84 -10.10 -11.46
C ILE A 217 -15.20 -11.38 -10.70
N HIS A 218 -16.48 -11.73 -10.67
CA HIS A 218 -16.96 -12.96 -10.08
C HIS A 218 -16.69 -14.16 -11.01
N VAL A 219 -16.32 -15.30 -10.43
CA VAL A 219 -16.11 -16.55 -11.15
C VAL A 219 -17.13 -17.58 -10.66
N PRO A 220 -17.82 -18.32 -11.56
CA PRO A 220 -17.65 -18.35 -13.02
C PRO A 220 -18.53 -17.34 -13.79
N SER A 221 -19.35 -16.53 -13.12
CA SER A 221 -20.36 -15.70 -13.79
C SER A 221 -19.79 -14.56 -14.66
N LEU A 222 -18.54 -14.19 -14.46
CA LEU A 222 -17.85 -13.06 -15.09
C LEU A 222 -18.53 -11.70 -14.85
N ARG A 223 -19.43 -11.63 -13.86
CA ARG A 223 -20.05 -10.36 -13.47
C ARG A 223 -19.00 -9.47 -12.82
N ILE A 224 -18.95 -8.21 -13.24
CA ILE A 224 -18.13 -7.19 -12.59
C ILE A 224 -18.85 -6.68 -11.33
N ASP A 225 -18.11 -6.63 -10.22
CA ASP A 225 -18.46 -5.78 -9.08
C ASP A 225 -17.86 -4.40 -9.31
N SER A 226 -18.74 -3.42 -9.48
CA SER A 226 -18.36 -2.05 -9.84
C SER A 226 -18.02 -1.18 -8.62
N ALA A 227 -17.91 -1.76 -7.42
CA ALA A 227 -17.32 -1.05 -6.28
C ALA A 227 -15.95 -0.49 -6.68
N THR A 228 -15.65 0.72 -6.19
CA THR A 228 -14.41 1.43 -6.52
C THR A 228 -13.70 1.80 -5.24
N TYR A 229 -12.37 1.74 -5.26
CA TYR A 229 -11.55 2.07 -4.11
C TYR A 229 -10.29 2.81 -4.54
N THR A 230 -9.83 3.76 -3.72
CA THR A 230 -8.69 4.64 -4.06
C THR A 230 -7.41 3.84 -4.31
N TYR A 231 -7.15 2.79 -3.54
CA TYR A 231 -5.96 1.94 -3.70
C TYR A 231 -5.92 1.11 -4.99
N ASN A 232 -7.08 0.70 -5.52
CA ASN A 232 -7.18 0.02 -6.82
C ASN A 232 -6.69 0.94 -7.95
N ALA A 233 -7.09 2.22 -7.92
CA ALA A 233 -6.54 3.22 -8.84
C ALA A 233 -5.07 3.52 -8.57
N GLY A 234 -4.67 3.63 -7.31
CA GLY A 234 -3.29 3.89 -6.90
C GLY A 234 -2.27 2.89 -7.43
N THR A 235 -2.57 1.59 -7.32
CA THR A 235 -1.68 0.53 -7.78
C THR A 235 -1.49 0.56 -9.29
N MET A 236 -2.56 0.76 -10.05
CA MET A 236 -2.49 0.80 -11.51
C MET A 236 -1.88 2.10 -12.04
N LEU A 237 -2.05 3.21 -11.32
CA LEU A 237 -1.33 4.46 -11.57
C LEU A 237 0.19 4.25 -11.41
N GLU A 238 0.62 3.69 -10.29
CA GLU A 238 2.03 3.42 -10.02
C GLU A 238 2.63 2.41 -11.03
N ALA A 239 1.87 1.37 -11.39
CA ALA A 239 2.29 0.37 -12.37
C ALA A 239 2.57 0.99 -13.75
N ASN A 240 1.69 1.90 -14.21
CA ASN A 240 1.86 2.63 -15.45
C ASN A 240 3.14 3.48 -15.44
N VAL A 241 3.39 4.22 -14.35
CA VAL A 241 4.64 5.01 -14.21
C VAL A 241 5.88 4.11 -14.25
N LYS A 242 5.88 2.97 -13.56
CA LYS A 242 6.99 2.00 -13.60
C LYS A 242 7.18 1.42 -15.01
N LEU A 243 6.10 1.08 -15.72
CA LEU A 243 6.16 0.60 -17.11
C LEU A 243 6.70 1.65 -18.07
N TYR A 244 6.31 2.93 -17.92
CA TYR A 244 6.92 4.04 -18.66
C TYR A 244 8.42 4.12 -18.39
N HIS A 245 8.87 4.02 -17.14
CA HIS A 245 10.30 4.04 -16.83
C HIS A 245 11.08 2.88 -17.46
N ILE A 246 10.49 1.69 -17.51
CA ILE A 246 11.10 0.48 -18.07
C ILE A 246 11.16 0.53 -19.60
N THR A 247 10.06 0.93 -20.24
CA THR A 247 9.87 0.80 -21.70
C THR A 247 10.16 2.08 -22.47
N LYS A 248 10.06 3.24 -21.80
CA LYS A 248 10.00 4.59 -22.40
C LYS A 248 8.82 4.80 -23.35
N ASP A 249 7.84 3.90 -23.36
CA ASP A 249 6.63 4.04 -24.17
C ASP A 249 5.67 5.04 -23.52
N LYS A 250 5.40 6.14 -24.23
CA LYS A 250 4.55 7.25 -23.76
C LYS A 250 3.12 6.82 -23.48
N HIS A 251 2.62 5.75 -24.08
CA HIS A 251 1.29 5.23 -23.80
C HIS A 251 1.08 4.97 -22.30
N TYR A 252 2.08 4.42 -21.60
CA TYR A 252 1.98 4.20 -20.15
C TYR A 252 1.96 5.50 -19.34
N LEU A 253 2.67 6.54 -19.80
CA LEU A 253 2.61 7.84 -19.15
C LEU A 253 1.24 8.51 -19.34
N GLU A 254 0.69 8.45 -20.55
CA GLU A 254 -0.65 8.95 -20.86
C GLU A 254 -1.73 8.21 -20.04
N ALA A 255 -1.60 6.89 -19.92
CA ALA A 255 -2.47 6.08 -19.08
C ALA A 255 -2.33 6.44 -17.59
N ALA A 256 -1.12 6.68 -17.08
CA ALA A 256 -0.92 7.18 -15.71
C ALA A 256 -1.62 8.53 -15.49
N GLN A 257 -1.47 9.47 -16.43
CA GLN A 257 -2.12 10.78 -16.35
C GLN A 257 -3.65 10.67 -16.39
N HIS A 258 -4.20 9.79 -17.23
CA HIS A 258 -5.63 9.50 -17.28
C HIS A 258 -6.15 8.94 -15.95
N ILE A 259 -5.46 7.96 -15.37
CA ILE A 259 -5.83 7.37 -14.07
C ILE A 259 -5.74 8.43 -12.96
N ALA A 260 -4.70 9.27 -12.96
CA ALA A 260 -4.55 10.30 -11.96
C ALA A 260 -5.67 11.34 -12.02
N ALA A 261 -6.01 11.83 -13.22
CA ALA A 261 -7.12 12.74 -13.42
C ALA A 261 -8.48 12.12 -13.05
N GLY A 262 -8.72 10.89 -13.51
CA GLY A 262 -9.95 10.14 -13.26
C GLY A 262 -10.18 9.85 -11.79
N SER A 263 -9.19 9.28 -11.10
CA SER A 263 -9.27 8.98 -9.67
C SER A 263 -9.41 10.24 -8.82
N TYR A 264 -8.72 11.33 -9.15
CA TYR A 264 -8.92 12.63 -8.49
C TYR A 264 -10.36 13.13 -8.67
N ALA A 265 -10.85 13.15 -9.92
CA ALA A 265 -12.18 13.60 -10.26
C ALA A 265 -13.28 12.70 -9.67
N HIS A 266 -13.02 11.42 -9.42
CA HIS A 266 -14.00 10.50 -8.82
C HIS A 266 -14.02 10.57 -7.29
N PHE A 267 -12.85 10.55 -6.65
CA PHE A 267 -12.76 10.37 -5.19
C PHE A 267 -12.61 11.66 -4.40
N PHE A 268 -11.93 12.69 -4.91
CA PHE A 268 -11.63 13.89 -4.11
C PHE A 268 -12.85 14.82 -4.04
N ARG A 269 -13.40 15.04 -2.85
CA ARG A 269 -14.57 15.89 -2.63
C ARG A 269 -14.39 16.74 -1.38
N GLN A 270 -14.65 18.04 -1.49
CA GLN A 270 -14.58 18.98 -0.36
C GLN A 270 -13.24 18.92 0.41
N GLY A 271 -12.16 18.66 -0.31
CA GLY A 271 -10.81 18.54 0.25
C GLY A 271 -10.56 17.28 1.06
N ARG A 272 -11.33 16.21 0.85
CA ARG A 272 -11.17 14.92 1.53
C ARG A 272 -11.17 13.79 0.51
N PHE A 273 -10.37 12.74 0.77
CA PHE A 273 -10.53 11.45 0.11
C PHE A 273 -11.42 10.52 0.96
N PRO A 274 -12.17 9.59 0.33
CA PRO A 274 -13.05 8.64 1.00
C PRO A 274 -12.25 7.45 1.59
N TYR A 275 -12.97 6.47 2.14
CA TYR A 275 -12.42 5.21 2.67
C TYR A 275 -11.41 5.39 3.81
N SER A 276 -10.63 4.35 4.09
CA SER A 276 -9.60 4.38 5.12
C SER A 276 -8.38 5.17 4.66
N TYR A 277 -7.65 5.73 5.61
CA TYR A 277 -6.41 6.44 5.32
C TYR A 277 -5.38 5.56 4.60
N TRP A 278 -5.36 4.24 4.85
CA TRP A 278 -4.46 3.32 4.16
C TRP A 278 -4.78 3.20 2.66
N PHE A 279 -6.06 3.24 2.27
CA PHE A 279 -6.42 3.19 0.85
C PHE A 279 -5.88 4.44 0.13
N ASN A 280 -5.96 5.58 0.80
CA ASN A 280 -5.49 6.86 0.28
C ASN A 280 -3.96 6.95 0.29
N ALA A 281 -3.29 6.31 1.26
CA ALA A 281 -1.83 6.17 1.26
C ALA A 281 -1.34 5.42 0.02
N VAL A 282 -2.01 4.34 -0.37
CA VAL A 282 -1.70 3.60 -1.61
C VAL A 282 -1.94 4.47 -2.85
N LEU A 283 -3.04 5.25 -2.89
CA LEU A 283 -3.28 6.20 -3.98
C LEU A 283 -2.16 7.26 -4.08
N LEU A 284 -1.68 7.76 -2.94
CA LEU A 284 -0.58 8.71 -2.89
C LEU A 284 0.72 8.12 -3.49
N ARG A 285 0.98 6.81 -3.36
CA ARG A 285 2.15 6.18 -4.02
C ARG A 285 2.15 6.41 -5.52
N GLY A 286 0.99 6.21 -6.15
CA GLY A 286 0.81 6.44 -7.59
C GLY A 286 0.95 7.92 -7.97
N TYR A 287 0.33 8.83 -7.21
CA TYR A 287 0.45 10.27 -7.46
C TYR A 287 1.89 10.76 -7.29
N GLU A 288 2.60 10.27 -6.28
CA GLU A 288 4.00 10.58 -6.05
C GLU A 288 4.88 10.07 -7.20
N ALA A 289 4.63 8.84 -7.68
CA ALA A 289 5.33 8.29 -8.83
C ALA A 289 5.14 9.15 -10.09
N LEU A 290 3.90 9.57 -10.37
CA LEU A 290 3.59 10.42 -11.52
C LEU A 290 4.23 11.81 -11.39
N TYR A 291 4.12 12.43 -10.21
CA TYR A 291 4.73 13.74 -9.92
C TYR A 291 6.24 13.75 -10.19
N ALA A 292 6.94 12.66 -9.86
CA ALA A 292 8.37 12.53 -10.13
C ALA A 292 8.71 12.53 -11.64
N VAL A 293 7.73 12.32 -12.52
CA VAL A 293 7.88 12.32 -13.98
C VAL A 293 7.43 13.64 -14.61
N ASP A 294 6.26 14.15 -14.23
CA ASP A 294 5.62 15.29 -14.92
C ASP A 294 5.65 16.61 -14.14
N GLY A 295 6.04 16.59 -12.86
CA GLY A 295 6.08 17.77 -12.00
C GLY A 295 4.70 18.38 -11.68
N ASN A 296 3.59 17.72 -12.01
CA ASN A 296 2.25 18.23 -11.72
C ASN A 296 1.88 18.02 -10.25
N ARG A 297 1.81 19.12 -9.50
CA ARG A 297 1.51 19.10 -8.06
C ARG A 297 0.04 18.96 -7.70
N GLN A 298 -0.89 18.98 -8.66
CA GLN A 298 -2.34 18.99 -8.38
C GLN A 298 -2.75 17.93 -7.36
N TYR A 299 -2.34 16.68 -7.60
CA TYR A 299 -2.76 15.55 -6.77
C TYR A 299 -2.00 15.46 -5.44
N ILE A 300 -0.74 15.92 -5.40
CA ILE A 300 0.02 16.06 -4.16
C ILE A 300 -0.62 17.13 -3.26
N ASN A 301 -1.00 18.28 -3.83
CA ASN A 301 -1.66 19.34 -3.08
C ASN A 301 -3.02 18.88 -2.54
N ALA A 302 -3.76 18.05 -3.28
CA ALA A 302 -5.01 17.47 -2.81
C ALA A 302 -4.81 16.51 -1.62
N MET A 303 -3.80 15.65 -1.69
CA MET A 303 -3.41 14.75 -0.59
C MET A 303 -2.97 15.53 0.64
N GLN A 304 -2.24 16.63 0.43
CA GLN A 304 -1.84 17.53 1.49
C GLN A 304 -3.03 18.25 2.13
N GLU A 305 -4.00 18.73 1.34
CA GLU A 305 -5.21 19.35 1.88
C GLU A 305 -6.01 18.38 2.76
N ASP A 306 -6.16 17.12 2.31
CA ASP A 306 -6.82 16.08 3.09
C ASP A 306 -6.06 15.79 4.39
N ALA A 307 -4.73 15.63 4.31
CA ALA A 307 -3.88 15.38 5.47
C ALA A 307 -3.94 16.53 6.49
N ASP A 308 -3.89 17.79 6.05
CA ASP A 308 -4.03 18.97 6.92
C ASP A 308 -5.39 18.96 7.63
N LYS A 309 -6.48 18.62 6.93
CA LYS A 309 -7.82 18.49 7.53
C LYS A 309 -7.90 17.34 8.52
N VAL A 310 -7.30 16.18 8.22
CA VAL A 310 -7.24 15.05 9.16
C VAL A 310 -6.52 15.48 10.43
N TRP A 311 -5.34 16.09 10.33
CA TRP A 311 -4.62 16.52 11.53
C TRP A 311 -5.42 17.52 12.36
N ALA A 312 -5.97 18.54 11.72
CA ALA A 312 -6.66 19.63 12.40
C ALA A 312 -7.98 19.21 13.08
N SER A 313 -8.67 18.20 12.56
CA SER A 313 -10.02 17.84 13.01
C SER A 313 -10.16 16.44 13.61
N GLU A 314 -9.18 15.56 13.41
CA GLU A 314 -9.30 14.13 13.75
C GLU A 314 -8.14 13.64 14.62
N SER A 315 -7.14 14.48 14.95
CA SER A 315 -6.12 14.15 15.95
C SER A 315 -6.68 14.27 17.38
N ASP A 316 -6.19 13.44 18.29
CA ASP A 316 -6.55 13.47 19.70
C ASP A 316 -5.34 13.68 20.64
N GLN A 317 -5.62 13.76 21.94
CA GLN A 317 -4.59 13.99 22.98
C GLN A 317 -3.57 12.84 23.09
N SER A 318 -3.89 11.65 22.56
CA SER A 318 -2.95 10.53 22.50
C SER A 318 -2.00 10.62 21.31
N GLY A 319 -2.17 11.61 20.43
CA GLY A 319 -1.39 11.78 19.20
C GLY A 319 -1.80 10.81 18.09
N LEU A 320 -2.96 10.19 18.21
CA LEU A 320 -3.56 9.32 17.18
C LEU A 320 -4.61 10.09 16.38
N VAL A 321 -4.96 9.58 15.20
CA VAL A 321 -5.92 10.21 14.28
C VAL A 321 -7.11 9.29 14.00
N GLY A 322 -8.28 9.88 13.73
CA GLY A 322 -9.49 9.14 13.37
C GLY A 322 -10.73 9.72 14.05
N ARG A 323 -11.91 9.57 13.44
CA ARG A 323 -13.17 10.07 14.03
C ARG A 323 -13.74 9.15 15.12
N LYS A 324 -13.36 7.87 15.13
CA LYS A 324 -13.81 6.91 16.13
C LYS A 324 -13.08 7.13 17.45
N THR A 325 -13.74 6.82 18.57
CA THR A 325 -13.12 6.84 19.91
C THR A 325 -12.00 5.81 20.00
N ASP A 326 -12.31 4.57 19.61
CA ASP A 326 -11.33 3.49 19.52
C ASP A 326 -10.57 3.64 18.19
N LYS A 327 -9.23 3.71 18.24
CA LYS A 327 -8.38 3.90 17.05
C LYS A 327 -7.85 2.55 16.57
N ASP A 328 -8.07 2.23 15.29
CA ASP A 328 -7.50 1.05 14.65
C ASP A 328 -6.09 1.30 14.14
N LEU A 329 -5.26 0.25 14.16
CA LEU A 329 -3.87 0.30 13.70
C LEU A 329 -3.77 0.67 12.23
N LEU A 330 -4.62 0.11 11.36
CA LEU A 330 -4.57 0.36 9.92
C LEU A 330 -4.70 1.86 9.60
N GLY A 331 -5.65 2.54 10.22
CA GLY A 331 -5.84 3.98 10.09
C GLY A 331 -4.59 4.77 10.48
N GLN A 332 -3.95 4.42 11.60
CA GLN A 332 -2.74 5.12 12.04
C GLN A 332 -1.59 4.92 11.04
N THR A 333 -1.43 3.70 10.53
CA THR A 333 -0.36 3.38 9.58
C THR A 333 -0.55 4.10 8.24
N GLY A 334 -1.80 4.20 7.75
CA GLY A 334 -2.12 4.93 6.53
C GLY A 334 -1.77 6.41 6.62
N MET A 335 -2.18 7.10 7.69
CA MET A 335 -1.81 8.51 7.87
C MET A 335 -0.32 8.70 8.13
N MET A 336 0.32 7.79 8.87
CA MET A 336 1.76 7.84 9.09
C MET A 336 2.53 7.74 7.77
N GLU A 337 2.13 6.84 6.88
CA GLU A 337 2.70 6.75 5.53
C GLU A 337 2.46 8.05 4.74
N ILE A 338 1.23 8.58 4.75
CA ILE A 338 0.89 9.83 4.04
C ILE A 338 1.78 10.98 4.50
N TYR A 339 1.88 11.23 5.81
CA TYR A 339 2.71 12.31 6.34
C TYR A 339 4.20 12.10 6.04
N ALA A 340 4.72 10.87 6.18
CA ALA A 340 6.11 10.60 5.87
C ALA A 340 6.44 10.83 4.38
N ARG A 341 5.54 10.46 3.47
CA ARG A 341 5.68 10.73 2.02
C ARG A 341 5.58 12.22 1.70
N LEU A 342 4.57 12.91 2.23
CA LEU A 342 4.41 14.35 2.00
C LEU A 342 5.59 15.16 2.57
N ALA A 343 6.20 14.71 3.66
CA ALA A 343 7.39 15.35 4.24
C ALA A 343 8.62 15.34 3.30
N ARG A 344 8.72 14.38 2.37
CA ARG A 344 9.86 14.28 1.43
C ARG A 344 9.61 14.92 0.07
N ILE A 345 8.37 15.31 -0.23
CA ILE A 345 8.03 15.95 -1.51
C ILE A 345 8.44 17.43 -1.46
N LYS A 346 9.33 17.82 -2.38
CA LYS A 346 9.81 19.20 -2.56
C LYS A 346 8.91 19.98 -3.50
#